data_AF-A0A963N7R0-F1
#
_entry.id   AF-A0A963N7R0-F1
#
_cell.length_a   1.000
_cell.length_b   1.000
_cell.length_c   1.000
_cell.angle_alpha   90.00
_cell.angle_beta   90.00
_cell.angle_gamma   90.00
#
_symmetry.space_group_name_H-M   'P 1'
#
loop_
_entity.id
_entity.type
_entity.pdbx_description
1 polymer ?
#
loop_
_entity_poly.entity_id
_entity_poly.type
_entity_poly.pdbx_seq_one_letter_code
_entity_poly.pdbx_strand_id
1 'polypeptide(L)'
;MITGKFFDYIKARRPILCFTPENTEAARLVKKWQIGEWVDAQASDPALGLLSALKRLDYPALFDDELLSSFSRRGQYQKLYERLAGVR
;
A
#
# COMPACT_ATOMS: atom_id res chain seq x y z
N MET A 1 -13.03 1.35 -2.17
CA MET A 1 -12.49 0.77 -3.41
C MET A 1 -11.00 1.06 -3.46
N ILE A 2 -10.14 0.04 -3.46
CA ILE A 2 -8.72 0.27 -3.84
C ILE A 2 -8.72 0.46 -5.35
N THR A 3 -8.26 1.62 -5.80
CA THR A 3 -8.18 1.91 -7.23
C THR A 3 -7.04 1.10 -7.85
N GLY A 4 -7.15 0.75 -9.14
CA GLY A 4 -6.07 0.05 -9.87
C GLY A 4 -4.70 0.75 -9.73
N LYS A 5 -4.72 2.08 -9.56
CA LYS A 5 -3.52 2.91 -9.34
C LYS A 5 -2.67 2.46 -8.16
N PHE A 6 -3.26 1.91 -7.11
CA PHE A 6 -2.51 1.40 -5.95
C PHE A 6 -1.53 0.30 -6.37
N PHE A 7 -2.02 -0.68 -7.13
CA PHE A 7 -1.19 -1.79 -7.62
C PHE A 7 -0.18 -1.31 -8.67
N ASP A 8 -0.54 -0.32 -9.49
CA ASP A 8 0.38 0.27 -10.48
C ASP A 8 1.57 0.96 -9.80
N TYR A 9 1.34 1.70 -8.71
CA TYR A 9 2.42 2.32 -7.94
C TYR A 9 3.36 1.30 -7.30
N ILE A 10 2.80 0.23 -6.70
CA ILE A 10 3.60 -0.87 -6.15
C ILE A 10 4.45 -1.51 -7.25
N LYS A 11 3.86 -1.84 -8.40
CA LYS A 11 4.58 -2.42 -9.55
C LYS A 11 5.68 -1.50 -10.07
N ALA A 12 5.45 -0.19 -10.04
CA ALA A 12 6.43 0.81 -10.44
C ALA A 12 7.48 1.11 -9.35
N ARG A 13 7.45 0.41 -8.21
CA ARG A 13 8.29 0.63 -7.03
C ARG A 13 8.23 2.08 -6.55
N ARG A 14 7.03 2.66 -6.54
CA ARG A 14 6.77 4.03 -6.11
C ARG A 14 6.03 4.03 -4.77
N PRO A 15 6.50 4.82 -3.78
CA PRO A 15 5.79 4.94 -2.52
C PRO A 15 4.44 5.59 -2.70
N ILE A 16 3.48 5.15 -1.89
CA ILE A 16 2.10 5.60 -1.96
C ILE A 16 1.85 6.63 -0.86
N LEU A 17 1.43 7.83 -1.24
CA LEU A 17 0.82 8.78 -0.31
C LEU A 17 -0.69 8.53 -0.27
N CYS A 18 -1.15 7.92 0.82
CA CYS A 18 -2.55 7.57 1.03
C CYS A 18 -3.26 8.67 1.82
N PHE A 19 -3.97 9.55 1.13
CA PHE A 19 -4.78 10.62 1.75
C PHE A 19 -6.25 10.17 1.86
N THR A 20 -6.60 9.51 2.96
CA THR A 20 -7.91 8.89 3.18
C THR A 20 -8.25 8.85 4.66
N PRO A 21 -9.51 8.60 5.06
CA PRO A 21 -9.81 8.18 6.44
C PRO A 21 -9.01 6.93 6.85
N GLU A 22 -8.78 6.75 8.15
CA GLU A 22 -7.95 5.66 8.68
C GLU A 22 -8.51 4.26 8.38
N ASN A 23 -9.83 4.12 8.40
CA ASN A 23 -10.52 2.84 8.26
C ASN A 23 -10.59 2.30 6.82
N THR A 24 -9.86 2.91 5.88
CA THR A 24 -9.84 2.43 4.50
C THR A 24 -8.85 1.30 4.30
N GLU A 25 -9.18 0.39 3.37
CA GLU A 25 -8.30 -0.72 3.01
C GLU A 25 -6.94 -0.24 2.46
N ALA A 26 -6.91 0.89 1.77
CA ALA A 26 -5.66 1.47 1.27
C ALA A 26 -4.75 1.91 2.43
N ALA A 27 -5.28 2.63 3.43
CA ALA A 27 -4.55 2.99 4.64
C ALA A 27 -4.02 1.74 5.37
N ARG A 28 -4.85 0.70 5.51
CA ARG A 28 -4.46 -0.57 6.12
C ARG A 28 -3.29 -1.23 5.39
N LEU A 29 -3.31 -1.28 4.06
CA LEU A 29 -2.25 -1.89 3.27
C LEU A 29 -0.95 -1.10 3.30
N VAL A 30 -1.01 0.24 3.17
CA VAL A 30 0.17 1.10 3.25
C VAL A 30 0.87 0.93 4.59
N LYS A 31 0.12 0.98 5.70
CA LYS A 31 0.66 0.77 7.05
C LYS A 31 1.23 -0.64 7.25
N LYS A 32 0.47 -1.67 6.83
CA LYS A 32 0.87 -3.08 7.02
C LYS A 32 2.20 -3.42 6.33
N TRP A 33 2.40 -2.93 5.12
CA TRP A 33 3.52 -3.31 4.27
C TRP A 33 4.62 -2.26 4.21
N GLN A 34 4.46 -1.11 4.87
CA GLN A 34 5.43 -0.01 4.87
C GLN A 34 5.85 0.42 3.45
N ILE A 35 4.86 0.55 2.56
CA ILE A 35 5.05 0.88 1.12
C ILE A 35 4.73 2.35 0.81
N GLY A 36 4.72 3.21 1.83
CA GLY A 36 4.37 4.62 1.71
C GLY A 36 3.88 5.18 3.04
N GLU A 37 3.23 6.34 2.97
CA GLU A 37 2.66 7.02 4.13
C GLU A 37 1.14 7.14 4.03
N TRP A 38 0.49 7.18 5.19
CA TRP A 38 -0.91 7.52 5.31
C TRP A 38 -1.08 8.86 6.01
N VAL A 39 -1.95 9.70 5.45
CA VAL A 39 -2.38 10.97 6.02
C VAL A 39 -3.88 10.90 6.22
N ASP A 40 -4.32 11.24 7.43
CA ASP A 40 -5.74 11.40 7.68
C ASP A 40 -6.29 12.59 6.90
N ALA A 41 -7.21 12.31 5.99
CA ALA A 41 -7.88 13.32 5.19
C ALA A 41 -8.77 14.26 6.02
N GLN A 42 -9.11 13.88 7.25
CA GLN A 42 -9.95 14.68 8.16
C GLN A 42 -9.14 15.57 9.11
N ALA A 43 -7.80 15.41 9.16
CA ALA A 43 -6.96 16.18 10.06
C ALA A 43 -6.51 17.50 9.41
N SER A 44 -6.66 18.62 10.14
CA SER A 44 -6.41 19.98 9.63
C SER A 44 -4.94 20.38 9.53
N ASP A 45 -4.00 19.66 10.16
CA ASP A 45 -2.63 20.14 10.40
C ASP A 45 -1.44 19.18 10.07
N PRO A 46 -1.55 17.83 10.08
CA PRO A 46 -0.36 16.98 9.98
C PRO A 46 0.18 16.76 8.54
N ALA A 47 -0.56 17.17 7.50
CA ALA A 47 -0.21 16.83 6.12
C ALA A 47 1.10 17.50 5.63
N LEU A 48 1.31 18.78 5.95
CA LEU A 48 2.49 19.53 5.50
C LEU A 48 3.79 19.03 6.14
N GLY A 49 3.74 18.70 7.43
CA GLY A 49 4.89 18.15 8.17
C GLY A 49 5.32 16.80 7.58
N LEU A 50 4.35 15.92 7.32
CA LEU A 50 4.62 14.62 6.70
C LEU A 50 5.21 14.78 5.29
N LEU A 51 4.60 15.62 4.43
CA LEU A 51 5.10 15.87 3.07
C LEU A 51 6.55 16.36 3.05
N SER A 52 6.93 17.15 4.06
CA SER A 52 8.31 17.63 4.23
C SER A 52 9.29 16.51 4.61
N ALA A 53 8.82 15.54 5.39
CA ALA A 53 9.61 14.39 5.84
C ALA A 53 9.79 13.31 4.77
N LEU A 54 8.87 13.20 3.79
CA LEU A 54 8.90 12.18 2.73
C LEU A 54 10.23 12.10 1.98
N LYS A 55 10.96 13.22 1.83
CA LYS A 55 12.26 13.25 1.14
C LYS A 55 13.35 12.44 1.84
N ARG A 56 13.15 12.07 3.10
CA ARG A 56 14.14 11.37 3.95
C ARG A 56 13.75 9.92 4.25
N LEU A 57 12.60 9.48 3.77
CA LEU A 57 12.07 8.15 4.06
C LEU A 57 12.41 7.18 2.94
N ASP A 58 12.88 6.01 3.34
CA ASP A 58 13.11 4.88 2.46
C ASP A 58 12.01 3.83 2.63
N TYR A 59 11.70 3.13 1.54
CA TYR A 59 10.63 2.13 1.48
C TYR A 59 11.17 0.79 0.96
N PRO A 60 11.94 0.05 1.78
CA PRO A 60 12.63 -1.18 1.35
C PRO A 60 11.65 -2.26 0.85
N ALA A 61 10.43 -2.29 1.39
CA ALA A 61 9.37 -3.20 0.95
C ALA A 61 9.03 -3.07 -0.54
N LEU A 62 9.22 -1.89 -1.16
CA LEU A 62 9.01 -1.71 -2.60
C LEU A 62 10.09 -2.36 -3.48
N PHE A 63 11.16 -2.87 -2.88
CA PHE A 63 12.23 -3.59 -3.54
C PHE A 63 12.24 -5.09 -3.18
N ASP A 64 11.28 -5.53 -2.37
CA ASP A 64 11.05 -6.94 -2.08
C ASP A 64 10.20 -7.57 -3.20
N ASP A 65 10.84 -8.37 -4.05
CA ASP A 65 10.18 -9.01 -5.20
C ASP A 65 9.09 -10.02 -4.77
N GLU A 66 9.20 -10.65 -3.60
CA GLU A 66 8.15 -11.54 -3.09
C GLU A 66 6.90 -10.73 -2.75
N LEU A 67 7.08 -9.61 -2.05
CA LEU A 67 6.01 -8.68 -1.72
C LEU A 67 5.33 -8.15 -2.99
N LEU A 68 6.12 -7.65 -3.95
CA LEU A 68 5.62 -7.15 -5.24
C LEU A 68 4.82 -8.23 -6.00
N SER A 69 5.35 -9.46 -6.05
CA SER A 69 4.67 -10.58 -6.70
C SER A 69 3.31 -10.87 -6.06
N SER A 70 3.23 -10.68 -4.74
CA SER A 70 2.02 -10.89 -3.96
C SER A 70 0.91 -9.89 -4.32
N PHE A 71 1.26 -8.70 -4.85
CA PHE A 71 0.33 -7.69 -5.37
C PHE A 71 0.00 -7.87 -6.85
N SER A 72 0.64 -8.81 -7.55
CA SER A 72 0.30 -9.12 -8.94
C SER A 72 -1.09 -9.73 -9.04
N ARG A 73 -1.76 -9.55 -10.20
CA ARG A 73 -3.03 -10.20 -10.50
C ARG A 73 -2.97 -11.70 -10.22
N ARG A 74 -1.93 -12.37 -10.70
CA ARG A 74 -1.72 -13.82 -10.49
C ARG A 74 -1.62 -14.16 -9.01
N GLY A 75 -0.79 -13.44 -8.24
CA GLY A 75 -0.63 -13.67 -6.81
C GLY A 75 -1.93 -13.45 -6.02
N GLN A 76 -2.73 -12.45 -6.39
CA GLN A 76 -4.04 -12.20 -5.77
C GLN A 76 -5.06 -13.30 -6.12
N TYR A 77 -5.13 -13.74 -7.38
CA TYR A 77 -6.00 -14.84 -7.80
C TYR A 77 -5.62 -16.16 -7.15
N GLN A 78 -4.31 -16.43 -7.01
CA GLN A 78 -3.83 -17.62 -6.33
C GLN A 78 -4.25 -17.63 -4.85
N LYS A 79 -4.03 -16.53 -4.12
CA LYS A 79 -4.49 -16.39 -2.73
C LYS A 79 -5.99 -16.54 -2.59
N LEU A 80 -6.76 -16.00 -3.53
CA LEU A 80 -8.21 -16.16 -3.56
C LEU A 80 -8.60 -17.63 -3.76
N TYR A 81 -7.95 -18.31 -4.71
CA TYR A 81 -8.19 -19.71 -4.99
C TYR A 81 -7.85 -20.60 -3.79
N GLU A 82 -6.69 -20.42 -3.16
CA GLU A 82 -6.28 -21.16 -1.95
C GLU A 82 -7.32 -21.02 -0.83
N ARG A 83 -7.81 -19.80 -0.60
CA ARG A 83 -8.88 -19.53 0.39
C ARG A 83 -10.21 -20.21 0.05
N LEU A 84 -10.59 -20.23 -1.22
CA LEU A 84 -11.84 -20.85 -1.67
C LEU A 84 -11.75 -22.39 -1.67
N ALA A 85 -10.58 -22.93 -2.00
CA ALA A 85 -10.33 -24.37 -2.03
C ALA A 85 -10.07 -24.97 -0.64
N GLY A 86 -9.96 -24.14 0.41
CA GLY A 86 -9.65 -24.59 1.77
C GLY A 86 -8.22 -25.10 1.94
N VAL A 87 -7.34 -24.81 0.98
CA VAL A 87 -5.92 -25.18 1.02
C VAL A 87 -5.19 -24.10 1.81
N ARG A 88 -4.65 -24.47 2.98
CA ARG A 88 -3.86 -23.59 3.86
C ARG A 88 -2.38 -23.82 3.66
#